data_AF-A0AAE3FM78-F1
#
_entry.id   AF-A0AAE3FM78-F1
#
_cell.length_a   1.000
_cell.length_b   1.000
_cell.length_c   1.000
_cell.angle_alpha   90.00
_cell.angle_beta   90.00
_cell.angle_gamma   90.00
#
_symmetry.space_group_name_H-M   'P 1'
#
loop_
_entity.id
_entity.type
_entity.pdbx_description
1 polymer ?
#
loop_
_entity_poly.entity_id
_entity_poly.type
_entity_poly.pdbx_seq_one_letter_code
_entity_poly.pdbx_strand_id
1 'polypeptide(L)'
;MEFDLRSARSDDSLGVRSLLDAAVLAVDDIDDRIAAGDVLVATADGRIVGVVVLDSRPDVTHIVGIAVQRRRRAKGIGTALVEAASRRGPLTAEFDERVRPFYESLGFEIEPADDPGRCRGVLDRA
;
A
#
# COMPACT_ATOMS: atom_id res chain seq x y z
N MET A 1 16.39 3.39 -11.42
CA MET A 1 16.08 4.45 -10.43
C MET A 1 16.12 3.76 -9.10
N GLU A 2 17.03 4.20 -8.24
CA GLU A 2 17.21 3.63 -6.91
C GLU A 2 16.14 4.20 -5.97
N PHE A 3 15.53 3.33 -5.18
CA PHE A 3 14.63 3.71 -4.10
C PHE A 3 14.87 2.75 -2.94
N ASP A 4 14.66 3.25 -1.74
CA ASP A 4 14.77 2.47 -0.50
C ASP A 4 13.39 2.23 0.08
N LEU A 5 13.18 1.03 0.61
CA LEU A 5 11.98 0.68 1.37
C LEU A 5 12.30 0.65 2.86
N ARG A 6 11.42 1.26 3.65
CA ARG A 6 11.52 1.24 5.11
C ARG A 6 10.15 1.46 5.75
N SER A 7 10.05 1.14 7.03
CA SER A 7 8.93 1.64 7.85
C SER A 7 8.95 3.17 7.89
N ALA A 8 7.77 3.75 7.87
CA ALA A 8 7.59 5.17 8.11
C ALA A 8 8.02 5.53 9.54
N ARG A 9 8.48 6.75 9.71
CA ARG A 9 8.84 7.38 10.97
C ARG A 9 7.88 8.54 11.24
N SER A 10 7.80 9.03 12.47
CA SER A 10 6.85 10.08 12.86
C SER A 10 7.00 11.37 12.02
N ASP A 11 8.20 11.69 11.54
CA ASP A 11 8.49 12.82 10.66
C ASP A 11 8.01 12.63 9.20
N ASP A 12 7.71 11.40 8.78
CA ASP A 12 7.17 11.10 7.44
C ASP A 12 5.68 11.44 7.29
N SER A 13 4.99 11.68 8.42
CA SER A 13 3.53 11.75 8.48
C SER A 13 2.91 12.73 7.48
N LEU A 14 3.48 13.93 7.36
CA LEU A 14 3.04 14.93 6.40
C LEU A 14 3.24 14.47 4.95
N GLY A 15 4.36 13.81 4.65
CA GLY A 15 4.66 13.31 3.31
C GLY A 15 3.77 12.14 2.91
N VAL A 16 3.45 11.25 3.85
CA VAL A 16 2.48 10.17 3.67
C VAL A 16 1.10 10.73 3.36
N ARG A 17 0.57 11.63 4.21
CA ARG A 17 -0.74 12.27 4.01
C ARG A 17 -0.83 13.00 2.67
N SER A 18 0.21 13.75 2.32
CA SER A 18 0.27 14.49 1.05
C SER A 18 0.23 13.56 -0.17
N LEU A 19 0.88 12.39 -0.10
CA LEU A 19 0.88 11.45 -1.21
C LEU A 19 -0.45 10.70 -1.33
N LEU A 20 -1.09 10.34 -0.22
CA LEU A 20 -2.42 9.73 -0.18
C LEU A 20 -3.48 10.71 -0.72
N ASP A 21 -3.44 11.97 -0.30
CA ASP A 21 -4.32 13.03 -0.80
C ASP A 21 -4.16 13.23 -2.32
N ALA A 22 -2.92 13.29 -2.82
CA ALA A 22 -2.65 13.38 -4.25
C ALA A 22 -3.14 12.16 -5.06
N ALA A 23 -3.33 11.02 -4.38
CA ALA A 23 -3.91 9.80 -4.93
C ALA A 23 -5.43 9.69 -4.73
N VAL A 24 -6.05 10.65 -4.04
CA VAL A 24 -7.47 10.65 -3.67
C VAL A 24 -7.82 9.44 -2.80
N LEU A 25 -6.96 9.15 -1.82
CA LEU A 25 -7.17 8.09 -0.83
C LEU A 25 -7.42 8.72 0.55
N ALA A 26 -8.58 8.44 1.12
CA ALA A 26 -8.91 8.80 2.49
C ALA A 26 -8.42 7.69 3.43
N VAL A 27 -7.46 8.02 4.29
CA VAL A 27 -6.94 7.12 5.32
C VAL A 27 -6.73 7.93 6.59
N ASP A 28 -7.47 7.58 7.63
CA ASP A 28 -7.43 8.26 8.93
C ASP A 28 -6.23 7.78 9.78
N ASP A 29 -6.07 8.33 10.99
CA ASP A 29 -5.17 7.83 12.04
C ASP A 29 -3.72 7.52 11.59
N ILE A 30 -3.19 8.28 10.63
CA ILE A 30 -1.87 8.02 10.04
C ILE A 30 -0.77 8.03 11.10
N ASP A 31 -0.83 8.93 12.09
CA ASP A 31 0.19 9.00 13.15
C ASP A 31 0.19 7.73 14.01
N ASP A 32 -1.00 7.22 14.37
CA ASP A 32 -1.14 5.99 15.15
C ASP A 32 -0.68 4.76 14.35
N ARG A 33 -1.01 4.71 13.06
CA ARG A 33 -0.54 3.64 12.15
C ARG A 33 0.99 3.67 11.96
N ILE A 34 1.59 4.87 11.88
CA ILE A 34 3.05 5.01 11.85
C ILE A 34 3.65 4.50 13.17
N ALA A 35 3.07 4.87 14.32
CA ALA A 35 3.52 4.40 15.62
C ALA A 35 3.40 2.88 15.79
N ALA A 36 2.38 2.26 15.19
CA ALA A 36 2.17 0.81 15.15
C ALA A 36 3.11 0.09 14.15
N GLY A 37 3.84 0.82 13.29
CA GLY A 37 4.70 0.23 12.26
C GLY A 37 3.92 -0.26 11.02
N ASP A 38 2.68 0.17 10.85
CA ASP A 38 1.75 -0.24 9.79
C ASP A 38 1.80 0.67 8.55
N VAL A 39 2.88 1.46 8.42
CA VAL A 39 3.12 2.27 7.23
C VAL A 39 4.50 1.94 6.70
N LEU A 40 4.57 1.52 5.44
CA LEU A 40 5.81 1.35 4.69
C LEU A 40 5.92 2.44 3.63
N VAL A 41 7.10 3.03 3.51
CA VAL A 41 7.39 4.08 2.52
C VAL A 41 8.51 3.65 1.60
N ALA A 42 8.36 4.02 0.33
CA ALA A 42 9.44 4.03 -0.64
C ALA A 42 9.99 5.46 -0.73
N THR A 43 11.30 5.61 -0.53
CA THR A 43 11.98 6.90 -0.61
C THR A 43 12.98 6.93 -1.75
N ALA A 44 13.08 8.08 -2.43
CA ALA A 44 14.11 8.34 -3.42
C ALA A 44 14.49 9.82 -3.37
N ASP A 45 15.79 10.11 -3.42
CA ASP A 45 16.33 11.47 -3.32
C ASP A 45 15.85 12.19 -2.03
N GLY A 46 15.74 11.44 -0.92
CA GLY A 46 15.23 11.96 0.36
C GLY A 46 13.73 12.28 0.40
N ARG A 47 12.96 11.90 -0.62
CA ARG A 47 11.51 12.16 -0.69
C ARG A 47 10.70 10.86 -0.72
N ILE A 48 9.53 10.88 -0.09
CA ILE A 48 8.56 9.80 -0.20
C ILE A 48 7.97 9.80 -1.62
N VAL A 49 8.07 8.66 -2.29
CA VAL A 49 7.59 8.46 -3.67
C VAL A 49 6.56 7.34 -3.78
N GLY A 50 6.43 6.52 -2.74
CA GLY A 50 5.41 5.50 -2.60
C GLY A 50 5.10 5.25 -1.13
N VAL A 51 3.86 4.84 -0.85
CA VAL A 51 3.40 4.45 0.47
C VAL A 51 2.44 3.28 0.36
N VAL A 52 2.52 2.35 1.31
CA VAL A 52 1.44 1.41 1.62
C VAL A 52 1.10 1.53 3.09
N VAL A 53 -0.20 1.64 3.38
CA VAL A 53 -0.77 1.70 4.72
C VAL A 53 -1.50 0.39 4.99
N LEU A 54 -1.25 -0.17 6.16
CA LEU A 54 -1.71 -1.47 6.59
C LEU A 54 -2.65 -1.32 7.80
N ASP A 55 -3.49 -2.32 8.00
CA ASP A 55 -4.15 -2.64 9.26
C ASP A 55 -3.78 -4.09 9.58
N SER A 56 -2.74 -4.26 10.40
CA SER A 56 -2.20 -5.58 10.73
C SER A 56 -3.01 -6.23 11.84
N ARG A 57 -3.63 -7.37 11.56
CA ARG A 57 -4.27 -8.24 12.56
C ARG A 57 -3.43 -9.52 12.74
N PRO A 58 -3.60 -10.26 13.86
CA PRO A 58 -2.79 -11.45 14.14
C PRO A 58 -2.74 -12.47 13.00
N ASP A 59 -3.85 -12.61 12.25
CA ASP A 59 -3.99 -13.65 11.23
C ASP A 59 -3.88 -13.12 9.79
N VAL A 60 -4.07 -11.81 9.58
CA VAL A 60 -4.13 -11.20 8.25
C VAL A 60 -3.80 -9.71 8.32
N THR A 61 -3.13 -9.21 7.29
CA THR A 61 -2.88 -7.77 7.14
C THR A 61 -3.73 -7.21 6.01
N HIS A 62 -4.54 -6.20 6.31
CA HIS A 62 -5.33 -5.51 5.29
C HIS A 62 -4.57 -4.31 4.73
N ILE A 63 -4.50 -4.17 3.41
CA ILE A 63 -3.99 -2.97 2.75
C ILE A 63 -5.10 -1.92 2.74
N VAL A 64 -5.00 -0.95 3.64
CA VAL A 64 -5.94 0.17 3.76
C VAL A 64 -5.78 1.14 2.58
N GLY A 65 -4.55 1.33 2.11
CA GLY A 65 -4.29 2.19 0.97
C GLY A 65 -2.88 2.05 0.42
N ILE A 66 -2.74 2.16 -0.89
CA ILE A 66 -1.44 2.17 -1.58
C ILE A 66 -1.39 3.31 -2.60
N ALA A 67 -0.35 4.12 -2.52
CA ALA A 67 -0.16 5.25 -3.43
C ALA A 67 1.28 5.32 -3.92
N VAL A 68 1.45 5.57 -5.22
CA VAL A 68 2.75 5.84 -5.85
C VAL A 68 2.64 7.10 -6.68
N GLN A 69 3.64 7.98 -6.56
CA GLN A 69 3.70 9.23 -7.30
C GLN A 69 3.55 8.98 -8.81
N ARG A 70 2.61 9.67 -9.47
CA ARG A 70 2.22 9.41 -10.88
C ARG A 70 3.40 9.30 -11.85
N ARG A 71 4.39 10.21 -11.75
CA ARG A 71 5.61 10.25 -12.60
C ARG A 71 6.57 9.07 -12.37
N ARG A 72 6.35 8.27 -11.32
CA ARG A 72 7.17 7.12 -10.91
C ARG A 72 6.38 5.81 -10.89
N ARG A 73 5.16 5.79 -11.43
CA ARG A 73 4.40 4.55 -11.70
C ARG A 73 5.12 3.71 -12.75
N ALA A 74 4.81 2.41 -12.80
CA ALA A 74 5.46 1.42 -13.68
C ALA A 74 6.98 1.24 -13.46
N LYS A 75 7.50 1.59 -12.27
CA LYS A 75 8.90 1.38 -11.87
C LYS A 75 9.08 0.30 -10.79
N GLY A 76 8.07 -0.55 -10.58
CA GLY A 76 8.09 -1.61 -9.56
C GLY A 76 7.92 -1.15 -8.11
N ILE A 77 7.76 0.15 -7.83
CA ILE A 77 7.59 0.67 -6.46
C ILE A 77 6.36 0.05 -5.77
N GLY A 78 5.21 0.03 -6.46
CA GLY A 78 3.98 -0.56 -5.91
C GLY A 78 4.14 -2.05 -5.61
N THR A 79 4.72 -2.79 -6.56
CA THR A 79 5.08 -4.21 -6.38
C THR A 79 5.95 -4.41 -5.15
N ALA A 80 7.04 -3.64 -5.02
CA ALA A 80 7.98 -3.79 -3.93
C ALA A 80 7.36 -3.44 -2.56
N LEU A 81 6.43 -2.47 -2.51
CA LEU A 81 5.67 -2.16 -1.29
C LEU A 81 4.75 -3.32 -0.88
N VAL A 82 4.02 -3.91 -1.84
CA VAL A 82 3.13 -5.06 -1.56
C VAL A 82 3.95 -6.30 -1.18
N GLU A 83 5.06 -6.57 -1.85
CA GLU A 83 5.96 -7.67 -1.47
C GLU A 83 6.58 -7.48 -0.09
N ALA A 84 6.92 -6.24 0.29
CA ALA A 84 7.41 -5.97 1.64
C ALA A 84 6.31 -6.16 2.69
N ALA A 85 5.07 -5.78 2.37
CA ALA A 85 3.92 -6.04 3.24
C ALA A 85 3.64 -7.54 3.37
N SER A 86 3.73 -8.33 2.28
CA SER A 86 3.39 -9.76 2.28
C SER A 86 4.36 -10.60 3.11
N ARG A 87 5.55 -10.08 3.45
CA ARG A 87 6.48 -10.74 4.37
C ARG A 87 5.97 -10.79 5.81
N ARG A 88 4.92 -10.01 6.13
CA ARG A 88 4.27 -9.99 7.44
C ARG A 88 3.21 -11.08 7.60
N GLY A 89 2.84 -11.75 6.50
CA GLY A 89 1.79 -12.76 6.46
C GLY A 89 0.80 -12.52 5.31
N PRO A 90 -0.35 -13.22 5.34
CA PRO A 90 -1.40 -13.08 4.34
C PRO A 90 -1.88 -11.63 4.20
N LEU A 91 -2.13 -11.22 2.96
CA LEU A 91 -2.64 -9.89 2.65
C LEU A 91 -4.06 -9.93 2.12
N THR A 92 -4.84 -8.91 2.47
CA THR A 92 -6.10 -8.58 1.80
C THR A 92 -6.11 -7.14 1.33
N ALA A 93 -6.88 -6.82 0.31
CA ALA A 93 -7.05 -5.46 -0.17
C ALA A 93 -8.43 -5.28 -0.80
N GLU A 94 -9.00 -4.09 -0.67
CA GLU A 94 -10.15 -3.66 -1.46
C GLU A 94 -9.79 -2.47 -2.34
N PHE A 95 -10.11 -2.54 -3.63
CA PHE A 95 -9.64 -1.57 -4.60
C PHE A 95 -10.62 -1.38 -5.77
N ASP A 96 -10.44 -0.31 -6.52
CA ASP A 96 -11.20 -0.03 -7.74
C ASP A 96 -10.85 -1.04 -8.84
N GLU A 97 -11.84 -1.55 -9.58
CA GLU A 97 -11.65 -2.56 -10.63
C GLU A 97 -10.58 -2.15 -11.67
N ARG A 98 -10.36 -0.85 -11.90
CA ARG A 98 -9.33 -0.34 -12.83
C ARG A 98 -7.90 -0.72 -12.42
N VAL A 99 -7.66 -0.98 -11.13
CA VAL A 99 -6.33 -1.40 -10.65
C VAL A 99 -6.22 -2.92 -10.47
N ARG A 100 -7.25 -3.69 -10.83
CA ARG A 100 -7.24 -5.15 -10.81
C ARG A 100 -6.00 -5.76 -11.49
N PRO A 101 -5.57 -5.35 -12.69
CA PRO A 101 -4.39 -5.94 -13.33
C PRO A 101 -3.10 -5.83 -12.51
N PHE A 102 -2.99 -4.79 -11.67
CA PHE A 102 -1.85 -4.63 -10.76
C PHE A 102 -1.86 -5.72 -9.67
N TYR A 103 -3.00 -5.95 -9.00
CA TYR A 103 -3.11 -6.98 -7.98
C TYR A 103 -3.02 -8.40 -8.56
N GLU A 104 -3.61 -8.65 -9.74
CA GLU A 104 -3.48 -9.95 -10.44
C GLU A 104 -2.01 -10.27 -10.76
N SER A 105 -1.23 -9.27 -11.19
CA SER A 105 0.19 -9.47 -11.49
C SER A 105 1.03 -9.86 -10.27
N LEU A 106 0.53 -9.58 -9.06
CA LEU A 106 1.16 -9.93 -7.78
C LEU A 106 0.69 -11.29 -7.25
N GLY A 107 -0.24 -11.95 -7.95
CA GLY A 107 -0.80 -13.24 -7.55
C GLY A 107 -1.95 -13.16 -6.57
N PHE A 108 -2.62 -12.01 -6.44
CA PHE A 108 -3.85 -11.94 -5.66
C PHE A 108 -4.96 -12.76 -6.35
N GLU A 109 -5.67 -13.55 -5.56
CA GLU A 109 -6.98 -14.09 -5.92
C GLU A 109 -8.00 -12.97 -5.75
N ILE A 110 -8.77 -12.65 -6.80
CA ILE A 110 -9.61 -11.45 -6.83
C ILE A 110 -11.05 -11.81 -7.17
N GLU A 111 -11.96 -11.29 -6.35
CA GLU A 111 -13.41 -11.38 -6.51
C GLU A 111 -14.04 -9.97 -6.53
N PRO A 112 -15.23 -9.80 -7.13
CA PRO A 112 -16.02 -8.57 -6.97
C PRO A 112 -16.35 -8.34 -5.49
N ALA A 113 -16.26 -7.09 -5.04
CA ALA A 113 -16.73 -6.71 -3.70
C ALA A 113 -18.23 -6.35 -3.74
N ASP A 114 -18.81 -6.09 -2.57
CA ASP A 114 -20.22 -5.70 -2.43
C ASP A 114 -20.55 -4.39 -3.18
N ASP A 115 -19.60 -3.44 -3.17
CA ASP A 115 -19.72 -2.17 -3.88
C ASP A 115 -19.46 -2.32 -5.40
N PRO A 116 -20.37 -1.84 -6.27
CA PRO A 116 -20.17 -1.91 -7.72
C PRO A 116 -18.87 -1.22 -8.19
N GLY A 117 -18.11 -1.92 -9.03
CA GLY A 117 -16.82 -1.44 -9.54
C GLY A 117 -15.66 -1.55 -8.54
N ARG A 118 -15.88 -2.22 -7.40
CA ARG A 118 -14.85 -2.57 -6.42
C ARG A 118 -14.53 -4.06 -6.50
N CYS A 119 -13.28 -4.39 -6.22
CA CYS A 119 -12.79 -5.74 -6.11
C CYS A 119 -12.17 -5.94 -4.73
N ARG A 120 -12.24 -7.18 -4.26
CA ARG A 120 -11.53 -7.66 -3.08
C ARG A 120 -10.48 -8.67 -3.55
N GLY A 121 -9.26 -8.51 -3.05
CA GLY A 121 -8.16 -9.42 -3.33
C GLY A 121 -7.62 -10.06 -2.06
N VAL A 122 -7.20 -11.32 -2.16
CA VAL A 122 -6.48 -12.06 -1.12
C VAL A 122 -5.15 -12.58 -1.68
N LEU A 123 -4.08 -12.46 -0.90
CA LEU A 123 -2.77 -13.05 -1.21
C LEU A 123 -2.30 -13.88 -0.02
N ASP A 124 -2.44 -15.19 -0.13
CA ASP A 124 -1.88 -16.16 0.81
C ASP A 124 -0.44 -16.48 0.40
N ARG A 125 0.52 -15.68 0.87
CA ARG A 125 1.94 -16.06 0.77
C ARG A 125 2.31 -16.87 2.01
N ALA A 126 2.48 -18.18 1.79
CA ALA A 126 3.13 -19.12 2.71
C ALA A 126 4.62 -18.81 2.89
#